data_AF-A0A6S7ICT1-F1
#
_entry.id   AF-A0A6S7ICT1-F1
#
_cell.length_a   1.000
_cell.length_b   1.000
_cell.length_c   1.000
_cell.angle_alpha   90.00
_cell.angle_beta   90.00
_cell.angle_gamma   90.00
#
_symmetry.space_group_name_H-M   'P 1'
#
loop_
_entity.id
_entity.type
_entity.pdbx_description
1 polymer ?
#
loop_
_entity_poly.entity_id
_entity_poly.type
_entity_poly.pdbx_seq_one_letter_code
_entity_poly.pdbx_strand_id
1 'polypeptide(L)'
;MLKHVTTRWLSLNTSVNRILSGYEGLKSYFLSEDDEDSKISLFARLRKHFENPMTEIYLMFFQAVIPTFTTVNKFLQRGESVIHLLLDQLESFLKKLAGKFIRIDAIAAANKVCEIDFSDDGNIKEEDKMFVGITTRGKMMKMLNDGDLDPQQVQRFYDAVGAFYRAAAQYAVAKLPFHDKVLENSRFVNFEKRREHEFTMVEFFLQRFPDHLEMSVEEQEKLQEQFIDYQLLSNDNIPQHVWNDATAKTDEDGTACLFRMDVIWGHLNATKSADGTPRFDLLARVALTVLCLPHSNAEERVFSMIGKNKRAERSSLQVKGTLSSIMTVKLADLNAKTFTPPVSVLKAAKSVTYEYNKAHKRKL
;
A
#
# COMPACT_ATOMS: atom_id res chain seq x y z
N MET A 1 17.06 -4.70 8.82
CA MET A 1 15.96 -5.05 9.77
C MET A 1 14.81 -4.10 9.46
N LEU A 2 13.82 -4.53 8.68
CA LEU A 2 12.62 -3.74 8.37
C LEU A 2 11.76 -3.69 9.65
N LYS A 3 11.44 -2.49 10.13
CA LYS A 3 10.76 -2.27 11.40
C LYS A 3 9.29 -1.99 11.12
N HIS A 4 8.43 -2.85 11.64
CA HIS A 4 6.98 -2.75 11.50
C HIS A 4 6.46 -1.45 12.13
N VAL A 5 6.10 -0.48 11.29
CA VAL A 5 5.31 0.67 11.74
C VAL A 5 3.85 0.27 11.60
N THR A 6 3.22 -0.14 12.71
CA THR A 6 1.75 -0.15 12.81
C THR A 6 1.28 1.30 12.75
N THR A 7 1.25 1.93 11.59
CA THR A 7 0.50 3.17 11.44
C THR A 7 -0.97 2.77 11.52
N ARG A 8 -1.57 2.93 12.71
CA ARG A 8 -3.00 2.77 12.99
C ARG A 8 -3.88 3.81 12.26
N TRP A 9 -3.42 4.30 11.12
CA TRP A 9 -4.04 5.36 10.34
C TRP A 9 -5.43 4.97 9.86
N LEU A 10 -5.64 3.70 9.47
CA LEU A 10 -6.97 3.20 9.10
C LEU A 10 -7.97 3.28 10.27
N SER A 11 -7.50 3.04 11.51
CA SER A 11 -8.36 3.21 12.69
C SER A 11 -8.60 4.67 13.07
N LEU A 12 -7.74 5.60 12.62
CA LEU A 12 -7.95 7.03 12.87
C LEU A 12 -9.22 7.51 12.18
N ASN A 13 -9.43 7.13 10.91
CA ASN A 13 -10.66 7.47 10.18
C ASN A 13 -11.90 6.98 10.92
N THR A 14 -11.90 5.71 11.34
CA THR A 14 -13.01 5.12 12.09
C THR A 14 -13.23 5.83 13.43
N SER A 15 -12.16 6.19 14.12
CA SER A 15 -12.23 6.85 15.43
C SER A 15 -12.82 8.27 15.31
N VAL A 16 -12.33 9.07 14.35
CA VAL A 16 -12.84 10.43 14.10
C VAL A 16 -14.33 10.39 13.74
N ASN A 17 -14.73 9.48 12.84
CA ASN A 17 -16.14 9.31 12.47
C ASN A 17 -17.01 8.96 13.69
N ARG A 18 -16.58 8.03 14.54
CA ARG A 18 -17.33 7.65 15.75
C ARG A 18 -17.47 8.80 16.75
N ILE A 19 -16.39 9.56 16.96
CA ILE A 19 -16.42 10.74 17.83
C ILE A 19 -17.42 11.75 17.29
N LEU A 20 -17.39 12.05 15.99
CA LEU A 20 -18.32 13.00 15.37
C LEU A 20 -19.77 12.53 15.40
N SER A 21 -20.04 11.24 15.18
CA SER A 21 -21.41 10.68 15.28
C SER A 21 -21.98 10.79 16.69
N GLY A 22 -21.15 10.71 17.73
CA GLY A 22 -21.55 10.85 19.13
C GLY A 22 -21.22 12.20 19.75
N TYR A 23 -20.89 13.22 18.94
CA TYR A 23 -20.21 14.42 19.44
C TYR A 23 -21.01 15.17 20.50
N GLU A 24 -22.28 15.45 20.23
CA GLU A 24 -23.15 16.17 21.19
C GLU A 24 -23.34 15.41 22.51
N GLY A 25 -23.45 14.07 22.45
CA GLY A 25 -23.55 13.23 23.64
C GLY A 25 -22.26 13.24 24.46
N LEU A 26 -21.11 13.14 23.79
CA LEU A 26 -19.80 13.23 24.45
C LEU A 26 -19.57 14.62 25.05
N LYS A 27 -19.90 15.68 24.30
CA LYS A 27 -19.80 17.06 24.76
C LYS A 27 -20.66 17.28 26.01
N SER A 28 -21.92 16.86 25.98
CA SER A 28 -22.83 16.94 27.12
C SER A 28 -22.27 16.21 28.35
N TYR A 29 -21.83 14.95 28.17
CA TYR A 29 -21.23 14.13 29.21
C TYR A 29 -20.04 14.84 29.88
N PHE A 30 -19.01 15.19 29.12
CA PHE A 30 -17.79 15.81 29.66
C PHE A 30 -18.00 17.21 30.26
N LEU A 31 -19.07 17.91 29.89
CA LEU A 31 -19.42 19.22 30.45
C LEU A 31 -20.36 19.11 31.68
N SER A 32 -21.02 17.96 31.87
CA SER A 32 -22.01 17.74 32.94
C SER A 32 -21.45 17.18 34.25
N GLU A 33 -20.26 16.57 34.23
CA GLU A 33 -19.66 15.95 35.43
C GLU A 33 -18.90 16.95 36.33
N ASP A 34 -19.13 16.80 37.64
CA ASP A 34 -18.59 17.64 38.71
C ASP A 34 -17.09 17.39 38.99
N ASP A 35 -16.48 18.27 39.78
CA ASP A 35 -15.02 18.38 40.00
C ASP A 35 -14.31 17.18 40.64
N GLU A 36 -15.04 16.15 41.09
CA GLU A 36 -14.41 14.95 41.65
C GLU A 36 -13.63 14.16 40.58
N ASP A 37 -14.18 14.05 39.37
CA ASP A 37 -13.52 13.41 38.21
C ASP A 37 -12.55 14.35 37.48
N SER A 38 -12.64 15.67 37.72
CA SER A 38 -11.61 16.64 37.30
C SER A 38 -10.23 16.37 37.91
N LYS A 39 -10.14 15.55 38.97
CA LYS A 39 -8.86 15.06 39.54
C LYS A 39 -8.13 14.09 38.59
N ILE A 40 -8.84 13.46 37.66
CA ILE A 40 -8.26 12.62 36.62
C ILE A 40 -7.77 13.53 35.48
N SER A 41 -6.45 13.63 35.31
CA SER A 41 -5.83 14.52 34.32
C SER A 41 -6.33 14.32 32.88
N LEU A 42 -6.70 13.10 32.52
CA LEU A 42 -7.30 12.80 31.22
C LEU A 42 -8.69 13.42 31.06
N PHE A 43 -9.53 13.33 32.10
CA PHE A 43 -10.89 13.86 32.08
C PHE A 43 -10.87 15.39 31.96
N ALA A 44 -10.06 16.06 32.78
CA ALA A 44 -9.87 17.51 32.71
C ALA A 44 -9.40 17.97 31.32
N ARG A 45 -8.49 17.22 30.69
CA ARG A 45 -8.04 17.51 29.32
C ARG A 45 -9.17 17.33 28.30
N LEU A 46 -9.96 16.27 28.39
CA LEU A 46 -11.08 16.02 27.49
C LEU A 46 -12.18 17.07 27.65
N ARG A 47 -12.54 17.44 28.89
CA ARG A 47 -13.46 18.54 29.18
C ARG A 47 -13.01 19.84 28.52
N LYS A 48 -11.75 20.24 28.67
CA LYS A 48 -11.18 21.43 28.00
C LYS A 48 -11.27 21.34 26.48
N HIS A 49 -11.10 20.15 25.88
CA HIS A 49 -11.27 19.97 24.45
C HIS A 49 -12.74 20.12 24.03
N PHE A 50 -13.70 19.52 24.73
CA PHE A 50 -15.12 19.62 24.40
C PHE A 50 -15.73 20.99 24.70
N GLU A 51 -15.15 21.75 25.63
CA GLU A 51 -15.48 23.15 25.89
C GLU A 51 -15.03 24.07 24.75
N ASN A 52 -13.90 23.76 24.09
CA ASN A 52 -13.40 24.56 22.99
C ASN A 52 -14.24 24.35 21.71
N PRO A 53 -14.89 25.40 21.17
CA PRO A 53 -15.73 25.29 19.97
C PRO A 53 -14.95 24.83 18.72
N MET A 54 -13.63 25.06 18.67
CA MET A 54 -12.79 24.66 17.53
C MET A 54 -12.51 23.16 17.45
N THR A 55 -12.65 22.42 18.56
CA THR A 55 -12.33 20.98 18.59
C THR A 55 -13.15 20.21 17.56
N GLU A 56 -14.45 20.51 17.45
CA GLU A 56 -15.32 19.88 16.48
C GLU A 56 -14.91 20.23 15.04
N ILE A 57 -14.60 21.51 14.79
CA ILE A 57 -14.13 22.00 13.48
C ILE A 57 -12.88 21.25 13.03
N TYR A 58 -11.90 21.04 13.92
CA TYR A 58 -10.71 20.26 13.60
C TYR A 58 -11.03 18.78 13.33
N LEU A 59 -11.93 18.16 14.12
CA LEU A 59 -12.36 16.78 13.87
C LEU A 59 -13.06 16.63 12.53
N MET A 60 -13.91 17.59 12.14
CA MET A 60 -14.57 17.60 10.83
C MET A 60 -13.58 17.80 9.69
N PHE A 61 -12.57 18.66 9.87
CA PHE A 61 -11.45 18.77 8.93
C PHE A 61 -10.73 17.42 8.76
N PHE A 62 -10.41 16.75 9.87
CA PHE A 62 -9.79 15.44 9.83
C PHE A 62 -10.66 14.40 9.11
N GLN A 63 -11.97 14.38 9.38
CA GLN A 63 -12.93 13.53 8.68
C GLN A 63 -12.88 13.75 7.17
N ALA A 64 -12.73 15.00 6.72
CA ALA A 64 -12.66 15.35 5.30
C ALA A 64 -11.31 15.00 4.64
N VAL A 65 -10.19 15.09 5.37
CA VAL A 65 -8.84 14.94 4.79
C VAL A 65 -8.27 13.52 4.91
N ILE A 66 -8.57 12.79 5.97
CA ILE A 66 -8.07 11.42 6.21
C ILE A 66 -8.35 10.45 5.06
N PRO A 67 -9.49 10.50 4.34
CA PRO A 67 -9.74 9.62 3.20
C PRO A 67 -8.66 9.68 2.12
N THR A 68 -8.01 10.83 1.90
CA THR A 68 -6.91 10.99 0.92
C THR A 68 -5.72 10.10 1.24
N PHE A 69 -5.40 9.93 2.52
CA PHE A 69 -4.33 9.03 2.99
C PHE A 69 -4.80 7.58 3.09
N THR A 70 -6.09 7.37 3.36
CA THR A 70 -6.66 6.02 3.54
C THR A 70 -6.57 5.21 2.25
N THR A 71 -6.79 5.84 1.09
CA THR A 71 -6.74 5.16 -0.22
C THR A 71 -5.37 4.56 -0.51
N VAL A 72 -4.30 5.35 -0.38
CA VAL A 72 -2.92 4.86 -0.63
C VAL A 72 -2.49 3.85 0.43
N ASN A 73 -2.89 4.03 1.69
CA ASN A 73 -2.61 3.07 2.75
C ASN A 73 -3.26 1.70 2.50
N LYS A 74 -4.52 1.68 2.03
CA LYS A 74 -5.18 0.43 1.64
C LYS A 74 -4.49 -0.22 0.45
N PHE A 75 -4.04 0.57 -0.51
CA PHE A 75 -3.28 0.06 -1.66
C PHE A 75 -1.97 -0.60 -1.23
N LEU A 76 -1.18 0.04 -0.36
CA LEU A 76 0.06 -0.51 0.19
C LEU A 76 -0.15 -1.77 1.06
N GLN A 77 -1.38 -2.06 1.49
CA GLN A 77 -1.71 -3.24 2.30
C GLN A 77 -2.24 -4.41 1.48
N ARG A 78 -2.32 -4.27 0.14
CA ARG A 78 -2.74 -5.34 -0.77
C ARG A 78 -1.81 -6.54 -0.72
N GLY A 79 -2.40 -7.72 -0.82
CA GLY A 79 -1.66 -8.99 -0.88
C GLY A 79 -1.30 -9.41 -2.29
N GLU A 80 -1.98 -8.87 -3.31
CA GLU A 80 -1.71 -9.13 -4.71
C GLU A 80 -0.45 -8.37 -5.18
N SER A 81 0.23 -8.90 -6.21
CA SER A 81 1.36 -8.19 -6.81
C SER A 81 0.91 -7.01 -7.66
N VAL A 82 1.22 -5.81 -7.18
CA VAL A 82 0.81 -4.52 -7.77
C VAL A 82 1.98 -3.55 -7.92
N ILE A 83 3.23 -4.05 -7.95
CA ILE A 83 4.45 -3.23 -8.05
C ILE A 83 4.40 -2.24 -9.22
N HIS A 84 3.87 -2.70 -10.35
CA HIS A 84 3.71 -1.93 -11.60
C HIS A 84 2.74 -0.75 -11.51
N LEU A 85 1.89 -0.72 -10.49
CA LEU A 85 0.96 0.38 -10.23
C LEU A 85 1.42 1.25 -9.06
N LEU A 86 2.44 0.83 -8.30
CA LEU A 86 2.77 1.47 -7.04
C LEU A 86 3.17 2.94 -7.25
N LEU A 87 4.07 3.23 -8.18
CA LEU A 87 4.49 4.60 -8.45
C LEU A 87 3.31 5.48 -8.89
N ASP A 88 2.46 4.99 -9.80
CA ASP A 88 1.25 5.69 -10.26
C ASP A 88 0.32 6.04 -9.08
N GLN A 89 0.16 5.12 -8.12
CA GLN A 89 -0.66 5.37 -6.93
C GLN A 89 -0.04 6.38 -5.97
N LEU A 90 1.29 6.35 -5.79
CA LEU A 90 1.99 7.34 -4.97
C LEU A 90 1.92 8.74 -5.60
N GLU A 91 2.15 8.84 -6.92
CA GLU A 91 2.02 10.09 -7.69
C GLU A 91 0.58 10.63 -7.62
N SER A 92 -0.42 9.76 -7.79
CA SER A 92 -1.84 10.13 -7.66
C SER A 92 -2.17 10.63 -6.24
N PHE A 93 -1.64 9.98 -5.20
CA PHE A 93 -1.78 10.41 -3.81
C PHE A 93 -1.21 11.81 -3.60
N LEU A 94 0.03 12.05 -4.04
CA LEU A 94 0.69 13.34 -3.88
C LEU A 94 -0.05 14.44 -4.66
N LYS A 95 -0.48 14.16 -5.89
CA LYS A 95 -1.27 15.09 -6.70
C LYS A 95 -2.60 15.46 -6.03
N LYS A 96 -3.31 14.47 -5.47
CA LYS A 96 -4.56 14.70 -4.71
C LYS A 96 -4.33 15.48 -3.41
N LEU A 97 -3.21 15.24 -2.73
CA LEU A 97 -2.84 15.98 -1.54
C LEU A 97 -2.47 17.44 -1.90
N ALA A 98 -1.60 17.64 -2.88
CA ALA A 98 -1.20 18.95 -3.39
C ALA A 98 -2.41 19.76 -3.85
N GLY A 99 -3.33 19.16 -4.61
CA GLY A 99 -4.53 19.85 -5.10
C GLY A 99 -5.45 20.44 -4.02
N LYS A 100 -5.28 20.05 -2.74
CA LYS A 100 -6.01 20.61 -1.60
C LYS A 100 -5.50 21.97 -1.14
N PHE A 101 -4.23 22.30 -1.39
CA PHE A 101 -3.59 23.50 -0.83
C PHE A 101 -2.63 24.22 -1.80
N ILE A 102 -2.15 23.57 -2.86
CA ILE A 102 -1.32 24.15 -3.92
C ILE A 102 -2.22 24.60 -5.07
N ARG A 103 -1.90 25.74 -5.68
CA ARG A 103 -2.64 26.27 -6.82
C ARG A 103 -2.56 25.33 -8.03
N ILE A 104 -3.63 25.30 -8.82
CA ILE A 104 -3.76 24.33 -9.92
C ILE A 104 -2.80 24.65 -11.07
N ASP A 105 -2.54 25.94 -11.33
CA ASP A 105 -1.53 26.44 -12.27
C ASP A 105 -0.13 25.93 -11.91
N ALA A 106 0.26 26.00 -10.64
CA ALA A 106 1.56 25.49 -10.18
C ALA A 106 1.66 23.96 -10.37
N ILE A 107 0.59 23.22 -10.09
CA ILE A 107 0.55 21.76 -10.33
C ILE A 107 0.60 21.44 -11.83
N ALA A 108 -0.08 22.22 -12.67
CA ALA A 108 -0.14 22.00 -14.11
C ALA A 108 1.17 22.36 -14.82
N ALA A 109 1.91 23.35 -14.31
CA ALA A 109 3.22 23.75 -14.82
C ALA A 109 4.35 22.76 -14.43
N ALA A 110 4.17 22.00 -13.35
CA ALA A 110 5.17 21.05 -12.89
C ALA A 110 5.18 19.76 -13.72
N ASN A 111 6.37 19.28 -14.08
CA ASN A 111 6.53 17.97 -14.70
C ASN A 111 6.15 16.83 -13.73
N LYS A 112 6.65 16.91 -12.50
CA LYS A 112 6.28 16.01 -11.40
C LYS A 112 5.88 16.79 -10.17
N VAL A 113 4.80 16.38 -9.51
CA VAL A 113 4.30 17.05 -8.30
C VAL A 113 5.31 16.99 -7.15
N CYS A 114 6.15 15.95 -7.09
CA CYS A 114 7.18 15.82 -6.06
C CYS A 114 8.35 16.81 -6.22
N GLU A 115 8.42 17.53 -7.34
CA GLU A 115 9.44 18.57 -7.60
C GLU A 115 8.95 19.98 -7.24
N ILE A 116 7.67 20.14 -6.87
CA ILE A 116 7.10 21.42 -6.44
C ILE A 116 7.65 21.78 -5.05
N ASP A 117 8.07 23.04 -4.87
CA ASP A 117 8.33 23.57 -3.52
C ASP A 117 7.00 23.87 -2.81
N PHE A 118 6.65 23.01 -1.86
CA PHE A 118 5.46 23.16 -1.03
C PHE A 118 5.58 24.27 0.02
N SER A 119 6.76 24.88 0.17
CA SER A 119 7.04 25.97 1.11
C SER A 119 6.89 27.35 0.48
N ASP A 120 6.91 27.43 -0.84
CA ASP A 120 6.75 28.68 -1.57
C ASP A 120 5.29 29.15 -1.48
N ASP A 121 5.05 30.22 -0.73
CA ASP A 121 3.73 30.83 -0.59
C ASP A 121 3.16 31.29 -1.93
N GLY A 122 4.02 31.56 -2.93
CA GLY A 122 3.63 31.81 -4.31
C GLY A 122 2.93 30.63 -4.98
N ASN A 123 3.10 29.39 -4.49
CA ASN A 123 2.43 28.20 -5.01
C ASN A 123 1.17 27.82 -4.22
N ILE A 124 0.91 28.47 -3.10
CA ILE A 124 -0.14 28.08 -2.15
C ILE A 124 -1.45 28.79 -2.48
N LYS A 125 -2.57 28.08 -2.32
CA LYS A 125 -3.91 28.65 -2.45
C LYS A 125 -4.16 29.65 -1.33
N GLU A 126 -4.92 30.70 -1.63
CA GLU A 126 -5.55 31.53 -0.61
C GLU A 126 -6.39 30.65 0.35
N GLU A 127 -6.50 31.09 1.60
CA GLU A 127 -7.08 30.32 2.70
C GLU A 127 -8.52 29.87 2.43
N ASP A 128 -9.35 30.79 1.91
CA ASP A 128 -10.74 30.53 1.55
C ASP A 128 -10.88 29.42 0.48
N LYS A 129 -9.88 29.32 -0.41
CA LYS A 129 -9.79 28.35 -1.50
C LYS A 129 -9.14 27.02 -1.08
N MET A 130 -8.56 26.92 0.11
CA MET A 130 -8.01 25.65 0.61
C MET A 130 -9.12 24.61 0.85
N PHE A 131 -8.81 23.34 0.63
CA PHE A 131 -9.74 22.26 0.93
C PHE A 131 -9.75 21.98 2.44
N VAL A 132 -10.87 22.27 3.10
CA VAL A 132 -11.14 21.90 4.51
C VAL A 132 -12.35 20.98 4.69
N GLY A 133 -13.07 20.70 3.61
CA GLY A 133 -14.38 20.03 3.61
C GLY A 133 -15.55 21.01 3.64
N ILE A 134 -16.61 20.72 2.88
CA ILE A 134 -17.80 21.58 2.78
C ILE A 134 -18.49 21.72 4.13
N THR A 135 -18.71 20.60 4.85
CA THR A 135 -19.37 20.61 6.15
C THR A 135 -18.57 21.38 7.19
N THR A 136 -17.24 21.21 7.21
CA THR A 136 -16.34 21.95 8.09
C THR A 136 -16.45 23.46 7.85
N ARG A 137 -16.35 23.89 6.59
CA ARG A 137 -16.47 25.30 6.22
C ARG A 137 -17.84 25.86 6.59
N GLY A 138 -18.91 25.12 6.28
CA GLY A 138 -20.28 25.54 6.60
C GLY A 138 -20.50 25.73 8.10
N LYS A 139 -20.05 24.78 8.93
CA LYS A 139 -20.16 24.89 10.40
C LYS A 139 -19.33 26.04 10.95
N MET A 140 -18.09 26.19 10.48
CA MET A 140 -17.21 27.28 10.91
C MET A 140 -17.80 28.66 10.57
N MET A 141 -18.32 28.85 9.36
CA MET A 141 -18.94 30.11 8.95
C MET A 141 -20.23 30.40 9.71
N LYS A 142 -21.04 29.36 10.00
CA LYS A 142 -22.22 29.50 10.85
C LYS A 142 -21.84 29.99 12.26
N MET A 143 -20.87 29.35 12.89
CA MET A 143 -20.43 29.72 14.24
C MET A 143 -19.78 31.11 14.30
N LEU A 144 -19.10 31.53 13.23
CA LEU A 144 -18.59 32.90 13.10
C LEU A 144 -19.73 33.92 13.04
N ASN A 145 -20.80 33.64 12.29
CA ASN A 145 -21.96 34.52 12.16
C ASN A 145 -22.80 34.57 13.45
N ASP A 146 -22.91 33.45 14.16
CA ASP A 146 -23.65 33.33 15.42
C ASP A 146 -22.89 33.98 16.60
N GLY A 147 -21.62 34.35 16.41
CA GLY A 147 -20.76 34.96 17.43
C GLY A 147 -20.08 33.95 18.36
N ASP A 148 -20.20 32.65 18.07
CA ASP A 148 -19.55 31.56 18.81
C ASP A 148 -18.05 31.46 18.51
N LEU A 149 -17.61 32.01 17.36
CA LEU A 149 -16.21 32.10 16.97
C LEU A 149 -15.83 33.54 16.62
N ASP A 150 -14.57 33.87 16.87
CA ASP A 150 -13.97 35.12 16.42
C ASP A 150 -13.16 34.94 15.10
N PRO A 151 -12.93 36.03 14.34
CA PRO A 151 -12.15 35.96 13.09
C PRO A 151 -10.70 35.45 13.28
N GLN A 152 -10.09 35.69 14.44
CA GLN A 152 -8.73 35.24 14.73
C GLN A 152 -8.67 33.72 14.93
N GLN A 153 -9.71 33.09 15.49
CA GLN A 153 -9.83 31.63 15.57
C GLN A 153 -9.93 31.00 14.18
N VAL A 154 -10.70 31.62 13.27
CA VAL A 154 -10.82 31.17 11.88
C VAL A 154 -9.50 31.28 11.14
N GLN A 155 -8.78 32.40 11.30
CA GLN A 155 -7.45 32.58 10.74
C GLN A 155 -6.47 31.51 11.23
N ARG A 156 -6.38 31.31 12.56
CA ARG A 156 -5.51 30.28 13.15
C ARG A 156 -5.83 28.87 12.65
N PHE A 157 -7.10 28.59 12.35
CA PHE A 157 -7.50 27.33 11.76
C PHE A 157 -6.93 27.14 10.36
N TYR A 158 -7.02 28.14 9.49
CA TYR A 158 -6.45 28.07 8.14
C TYR A 158 -4.91 28.01 8.18
N ASP A 159 -4.26 28.75 9.08
CA ASP A 159 -2.81 28.64 9.30
C ASP A 159 -2.41 27.20 9.67
N ALA A 160 -3.15 26.58 10.61
CA ALA A 160 -2.92 25.21 11.05
C ALA A 160 -3.18 24.19 9.93
N VAL A 161 -4.22 24.40 9.12
CA VAL A 161 -4.52 23.57 7.93
C VAL A 161 -3.40 23.66 6.90
N GLY A 162 -2.93 24.88 6.60
CA GLY A 162 -1.81 25.10 5.70
C GLY A 162 -0.54 24.42 6.19
N ALA A 163 -0.20 24.59 7.48
CA ALA A 163 0.94 23.91 8.11
C ALA A 163 0.81 22.38 8.05
N PHE A 164 -0.38 21.83 8.31
CA PHE A 164 -0.65 20.40 8.19
C PHE A 164 -0.37 19.89 6.78
N TYR A 165 -0.88 20.56 5.75
CA TYR A 165 -0.70 20.14 4.37
C TYR A 165 0.76 20.23 3.91
N ARG A 166 1.45 21.32 4.23
CA ARG A 166 2.89 21.49 3.94
C ARG A 166 3.69 20.35 4.56
N ALA A 167 3.51 20.12 5.86
CA ALA A 167 4.21 19.06 6.57
C ALA A 167 3.91 17.66 5.99
N ALA A 168 2.65 17.38 5.65
CA ALA A 168 2.25 16.10 5.07
C ALA A 168 2.86 15.86 3.68
N ALA A 169 2.85 16.87 2.81
CA ALA A 169 3.40 16.78 1.46
C ALA A 169 4.93 16.65 1.47
N GLN A 170 5.62 17.46 2.29
CA GLN A 170 7.07 17.38 2.47
C GLN A 170 7.49 16.02 3.04
N TYR A 171 6.78 15.52 4.05
CA TYR A 171 7.05 14.19 4.59
C TYR A 171 6.84 13.09 3.54
N ALA A 172 5.78 13.20 2.73
CA ALA A 172 5.53 12.27 1.64
C ALA A 172 6.69 12.26 0.64
N VAL A 173 7.12 13.41 0.13
CA VAL A 173 8.26 13.51 -0.81
C VAL A 173 9.55 12.98 -0.19
N ALA A 174 9.82 13.28 1.08
CA ALA A 174 11.03 12.83 1.76
C ALA A 174 11.08 11.31 2.05
N LYS A 175 9.93 10.63 2.12
CA LYS A 175 9.84 9.23 2.57
C LYS A 175 9.34 8.24 1.52
N LEU A 176 8.63 8.70 0.50
CA LEU A 176 8.10 7.83 -0.54
C LEU A 176 9.07 7.73 -1.74
N PRO A 177 9.12 6.56 -2.40
CA PRO A 177 10.08 6.27 -3.47
C PRO A 177 9.68 6.86 -4.84
N PHE A 178 9.46 8.18 -4.93
CA PHE A 178 9.02 8.84 -6.17
C PHE A 178 10.04 8.77 -7.32
N HIS A 179 11.32 8.59 -7.00
CA HIS A 179 12.42 8.53 -7.97
C HIS A 179 13.02 7.12 -8.06
N ASP A 180 12.32 6.10 -7.56
CA ASP A 180 12.82 4.73 -7.57
C ASP A 180 12.73 4.11 -8.96
N LYS A 181 13.90 3.74 -9.50
CA LYS A 181 14.04 3.18 -10.84
C LYS A 181 13.44 1.78 -10.96
N VAL A 182 13.37 0.99 -9.88
CA VAL A 182 12.71 -0.31 -9.91
C VAL A 182 11.21 -0.11 -10.13
N LEU A 183 10.59 0.82 -9.40
CA LEU A 183 9.16 1.11 -9.56
C LEU A 183 8.85 1.72 -10.93
N GLU A 184 9.68 2.66 -11.40
CA GLU A 184 9.53 3.28 -12.72
C GLU A 184 9.56 2.24 -13.84
N ASN A 185 10.59 1.39 -13.86
CA ASN A 185 10.74 0.38 -14.90
C ASN A 185 9.74 -0.77 -14.74
N SER A 186 9.25 -1.09 -13.53
CA SER A 186 8.28 -2.18 -13.32
C SER A 186 6.97 -2.00 -14.07
N ARG A 187 6.65 -0.79 -14.56
CA ARG A 187 5.43 -0.49 -15.33
C ARG A 187 5.25 -1.37 -16.57
N PHE A 188 6.34 -1.84 -17.21
CA PHE A 188 6.26 -2.65 -18.44
C PHE A 188 5.41 -3.92 -18.30
N VAL A 189 5.32 -4.49 -17.11
CA VAL A 189 4.53 -5.72 -16.85
C VAL A 189 3.02 -5.47 -16.89
N ASN A 190 2.58 -4.21 -16.93
CA ASN A 190 1.16 -3.88 -17.03
C ASN A 190 0.64 -4.16 -18.45
N PHE A 191 -0.13 -5.25 -18.59
CA PHE A 191 -0.70 -5.63 -19.87
C PHE A 191 -1.58 -4.52 -20.46
N GLU A 192 -2.38 -3.82 -19.65
CA GLU A 192 -3.30 -2.79 -20.13
C GLU A 192 -2.57 -1.60 -20.77
N LYS A 193 -1.35 -1.30 -20.30
CA LYS A 193 -0.51 -0.20 -20.77
C LYS A 193 0.69 -0.67 -21.61
N ARG A 194 0.71 -1.92 -22.06
CA ARG A 194 1.84 -2.54 -22.78
C ARG A 194 2.42 -1.72 -23.94
N ARG A 195 1.58 -0.94 -24.63
CA ARG A 195 1.97 -0.08 -25.77
C ARG A 195 2.67 1.22 -25.37
N GLU A 196 2.59 1.61 -24.10
CA GLU A 196 3.16 2.85 -23.56
C GLU A 196 4.59 2.66 -23.02
N HIS A 197 5.15 1.45 -23.13
CA HIS A 197 6.38 1.07 -22.45
C HIS A 197 7.48 0.71 -23.46
N GLU A 198 8.72 0.94 -23.06
CA GLU A 198 9.90 0.74 -23.90
C GLU A 198 10.68 -0.49 -23.44
N PHE A 199 11.43 -1.10 -24.38
CA PHE A 199 12.27 -2.26 -24.09
C PHE A 199 13.36 -1.96 -23.05
N THR A 200 13.81 -0.71 -22.98
CA THR A 200 14.77 -0.20 -21.99
C THR A 200 14.34 -0.50 -20.54
N MET A 201 13.03 -0.58 -20.29
CA MET A 201 12.48 -0.96 -18.99
C MET A 201 12.73 -2.44 -18.64
N VAL A 202 12.74 -3.33 -19.63
CA VAL A 202 13.07 -4.75 -19.47
C VAL A 202 14.58 -4.91 -19.28
N GLU A 203 15.39 -4.22 -20.08
CA GLU A 203 16.86 -4.23 -19.99
C GLU A 203 17.36 -3.79 -18.61
N PHE A 204 16.69 -2.80 -18.01
CA PHE A 204 16.98 -2.37 -16.65
C PHE A 204 17.00 -3.56 -15.66
N PHE A 205 16.06 -4.50 -15.79
CA PHE A 205 15.98 -5.65 -14.89
C PHE A 205 17.06 -6.71 -15.16
N LEU A 206 17.47 -6.89 -16.42
CA LEU A 206 18.60 -7.75 -16.76
C LEU A 206 19.89 -7.23 -16.11
N GLN A 207 20.13 -5.92 -16.23
CA GLN A 207 21.29 -5.26 -15.62
C GLN A 207 21.22 -5.25 -14.09
N ARG A 208 20.01 -5.12 -13.53
CA ARG A 208 19.80 -5.08 -12.08
C ARG A 208 19.96 -6.43 -11.40
N PHE A 209 19.60 -7.52 -12.09
CA PHE A 209 19.59 -8.88 -11.56
C PHE A 209 20.39 -9.87 -12.46
N PRO A 210 21.69 -9.63 -12.70
CA PRO A 210 22.47 -10.40 -13.65
C PRO A 210 22.57 -11.89 -13.27
N ASP A 211 22.70 -12.20 -11.98
CA ASP A 211 22.81 -13.59 -11.51
C ASP A 211 21.50 -14.41 -11.63
N HIS A 212 20.36 -13.73 -11.76
CA HIS A 212 19.04 -14.38 -11.81
C HIS A 212 18.43 -14.37 -13.22
N LEU A 213 18.76 -13.35 -14.00
CA LEU A 213 18.29 -13.13 -15.37
C LEU A 213 19.45 -13.18 -16.37
N GLU A 214 20.43 -14.06 -16.11
CA GLU A 214 21.54 -14.28 -17.03
C GLU A 214 21.01 -14.79 -18.38
N MET A 215 21.41 -14.11 -19.44
CA MET A 215 20.97 -14.36 -20.81
C MET A 215 22.11 -14.14 -21.80
N SER A 216 22.24 -15.03 -22.78
CA SER A 216 23.17 -14.85 -23.90
C SER A 216 22.75 -13.67 -24.79
N VAL A 217 23.64 -13.22 -25.68
CA VAL A 217 23.32 -12.15 -26.64
C VAL A 217 22.16 -12.57 -27.55
N GLU A 218 22.14 -13.83 -28.00
CA GLU A 218 21.07 -14.38 -28.83
C GLU A 218 19.74 -14.48 -28.08
N GLU A 219 19.76 -14.74 -26.76
CA GLU A 219 18.56 -14.71 -25.92
C GLU A 219 18.05 -13.29 -25.72
N GLN A 220 18.93 -12.28 -25.63
CA GLN A 220 18.54 -10.88 -25.52
C GLN A 220 17.89 -10.35 -26.81
N GLU A 221 18.38 -10.74 -27.98
CA GLU A 221 17.74 -10.42 -29.27
C GLU A 221 16.33 -11.02 -29.34
N LYS A 222 16.18 -12.31 -28.98
CA LYS A 222 14.86 -12.96 -28.89
C LYS A 222 13.95 -12.30 -27.88
N LEU A 223 14.48 -11.89 -26.72
CA LEU A 223 13.71 -11.18 -25.70
C LEU A 223 13.14 -9.86 -26.23
N GLN A 224 13.92 -9.13 -27.04
CA GLN A 224 13.45 -7.91 -27.69
C GLN A 224 12.34 -8.18 -28.70
N GLU A 225 12.46 -9.24 -29.50
CA GLU A 225 11.39 -9.68 -30.40
C GLU A 225 10.11 -10.06 -29.63
N GLN A 226 10.24 -10.81 -28.52
CA GLN A 226 9.12 -11.16 -27.65
C GLN A 226 8.45 -9.92 -27.05
N PHE A 227 9.22 -8.88 -26.72
CA PHE A 227 8.67 -7.62 -26.24
C PHE A 227 7.84 -6.92 -27.32
N ILE A 228 8.35 -6.84 -28.55
CA ILE A 228 7.60 -6.27 -29.68
C ILE A 228 6.29 -7.04 -29.90
N ASP A 229 6.36 -8.38 -29.92
CA ASP A 229 5.17 -9.22 -30.07
C ASP A 229 4.15 -8.99 -28.92
N TYR A 230 4.64 -8.90 -27.69
CA TYR A 230 3.80 -8.57 -26.52
C TYR A 230 3.05 -7.24 -26.69
N GLN A 231 3.72 -6.21 -27.21
CA GLN A 231 3.08 -4.90 -27.45
C GLN A 231 1.97 -4.98 -28.51
N LEU A 232 2.11 -5.88 -29.48
CA LEU A 232 1.15 -6.07 -30.57
C LEU A 232 -0.09 -6.87 -30.16
N LEU A 233 -0.07 -7.59 -29.04
CA LEU A 233 -1.24 -8.31 -28.55
C LEU A 233 -2.44 -7.37 -28.39
N SER A 234 -3.64 -7.86 -28.69
CA SER A 234 -4.93 -7.30 -28.29
C SER A 234 -5.43 -7.96 -27.00
N ASN A 235 -6.49 -7.41 -26.41
CA ASN A 235 -7.07 -8.02 -25.21
C ASN A 235 -7.74 -9.36 -25.52
N ASP A 236 -8.18 -9.58 -26.78
CA ASP A 236 -8.78 -10.83 -27.25
C ASP A 236 -7.78 -11.97 -27.36
N ASN A 237 -6.47 -11.66 -27.40
CA ASN A 237 -5.43 -12.69 -27.35
C ASN A 237 -5.33 -13.35 -25.98
N ILE A 238 -5.90 -12.75 -24.93
CA ILE A 238 -5.99 -13.33 -23.61
C ILE A 238 -7.40 -13.92 -23.45
N PRO A 239 -7.54 -15.24 -23.22
CA PRO A 239 -8.85 -15.86 -23.08
C PRO A 239 -9.67 -15.28 -21.92
N GLN A 240 -11.00 -15.22 -22.09
CA GLN A 240 -11.89 -14.63 -21.09
C GLN A 240 -11.78 -15.28 -19.70
N HIS A 241 -11.55 -16.59 -19.63
CA HIS A 241 -11.37 -17.27 -18.33
C HIS A 241 -10.13 -16.76 -17.59
N VAL A 242 -9.06 -16.41 -18.30
CA VAL A 242 -7.84 -15.83 -17.69
C VAL A 242 -8.14 -14.42 -17.16
N TRP A 243 -8.91 -13.61 -17.88
CA TRP A 243 -9.35 -12.30 -17.39
C TRP A 243 -10.21 -12.41 -16.14
N ASN A 244 -11.12 -13.40 -16.11
CA ASN A 244 -11.95 -13.66 -14.94
C ASN A 244 -11.08 -14.07 -13.74
N ASP A 245 -10.12 -14.98 -13.93
CA ASP A 245 -9.19 -15.42 -12.89
C ASP A 245 -8.24 -14.30 -12.43
N ALA A 246 -7.86 -13.41 -13.34
CA ALA A 246 -7.02 -12.25 -13.05
C ALA A 246 -7.78 -11.13 -12.34
N THR A 247 -9.11 -11.14 -12.30
CA THR A 247 -9.88 -10.02 -11.72
C THR A 247 -9.68 -9.93 -10.20
N ALA A 248 -8.98 -8.88 -9.76
CA ALA A 248 -8.70 -8.63 -8.34
C ALA A 248 -9.72 -7.70 -7.69
N LYS A 249 -10.36 -6.84 -8.49
CA LYS A 249 -11.39 -5.92 -8.01
C LYS A 249 -12.36 -5.56 -9.12
N THR A 250 -13.64 -5.51 -8.79
CA THR A 250 -14.71 -4.95 -9.62
C THR A 250 -15.17 -3.59 -9.08
N ASP A 251 -15.71 -2.76 -9.95
CA ASP A 251 -16.46 -1.55 -9.54
C ASP A 251 -17.88 -1.90 -9.09
N GLU A 252 -18.70 -0.86 -8.84
CA GLU A 252 -20.08 -0.98 -8.37
C GLU A 252 -21.01 -1.60 -9.42
N ASP A 253 -20.68 -1.46 -10.70
CA ASP A 253 -21.42 -2.00 -11.85
C ASP A 253 -20.97 -3.43 -12.21
N GLY A 254 -19.98 -3.97 -11.50
CA GLY A 254 -19.43 -5.31 -11.73
C GLY A 254 -18.33 -5.37 -12.79
N THR A 255 -17.89 -4.23 -13.33
CA THR A 255 -16.79 -4.15 -14.29
C THR A 255 -15.45 -4.33 -13.58
N ALA A 256 -14.60 -5.21 -14.10
CA ALA A 256 -13.26 -5.41 -13.57
C ALA A 256 -12.43 -4.12 -13.73
N CYS A 257 -11.86 -3.64 -12.63
CA CYS A 257 -11.08 -2.39 -12.59
C CYS A 257 -9.63 -2.59 -12.11
N LEU A 258 -9.26 -3.81 -11.75
CA LEU A 258 -7.90 -4.18 -11.39
C LEU A 258 -7.66 -5.65 -11.72
N PHE A 259 -6.58 -5.92 -12.45
CA PHE A 259 -6.17 -7.26 -12.82
C PHE A 259 -4.84 -7.66 -12.17
N ARG A 260 -4.75 -8.94 -11.82
CA ARG A 260 -3.56 -9.62 -11.35
C ARG A 260 -2.67 -9.95 -12.53
N MET A 261 -1.65 -9.12 -12.73
CA MET A 261 -0.70 -9.32 -13.82
C MET A 261 0.06 -10.64 -13.70
N ASP A 262 0.23 -11.20 -12.50
CA ASP A 262 0.85 -12.51 -12.32
C ASP A 262 0.05 -13.66 -12.95
N VAL A 263 -1.29 -13.54 -13.02
CA VAL A 263 -2.15 -14.51 -13.72
C VAL A 263 -2.00 -14.36 -15.23
N ILE A 264 -1.99 -13.13 -15.73
CA ILE A 264 -1.82 -12.83 -17.16
C ILE A 264 -0.45 -13.30 -17.65
N TRP A 265 0.62 -12.96 -16.92
CA TRP A 265 1.98 -13.40 -17.25
C TRP A 265 2.16 -14.91 -17.08
N GLY A 266 1.44 -15.54 -16.13
CA GLY A 266 1.38 -16.99 -16.02
C GLY A 266 0.79 -17.64 -17.29
N HIS A 267 -0.26 -17.05 -17.86
CA HIS A 267 -0.81 -17.49 -19.14
C HIS A 267 0.17 -17.25 -20.30
N LEU A 268 0.74 -16.05 -20.42
CA LEU A 268 1.71 -15.73 -21.47
C LEU A 268 2.93 -16.66 -21.46
N ASN A 269 3.40 -17.05 -20.28
CA ASN A 269 4.49 -18.02 -20.12
C ASN A 269 4.12 -19.43 -20.65
N ALA A 270 2.84 -19.80 -20.59
CA ALA A 270 2.34 -21.08 -21.08
C ALA A 270 1.95 -21.05 -22.56
N THR A 271 1.86 -19.86 -23.17
CA THR A 271 1.47 -19.68 -24.57
C THR A 271 2.56 -20.17 -25.51
N LYS A 272 2.14 -20.93 -26.52
CA LYS A 272 3.00 -21.48 -27.57
C LYS A 272 2.71 -20.85 -28.92
N SER A 273 3.74 -20.74 -29.73
CA SER A 273 3.67 -20.40 -31.15
C SER A 273 3.11 -21.58 -31.96
N ALA A 274 2.78 -21.35 -33.23
CA ALA A 274 2.20 -22.37 -34.11
C ALA A 274 3.11 -23.60 -34.33
N ASP A 275 4.42 -23.41 -34.17
CA ASP A 275 5.44 -24.46 -34.23
C ASP A 275 5.59 -25.24 -32.89
N GLY A 276 4.82 -24.87 -31.86
CA GLY A 276 4.86 -25.48 -30.54
C GLY A 276 5.96 -24.96 -29.62
N THR A 277 6.76 -23.98 -30.05
CA THR A 277 7.77 -23.34 -29.22
C THR A 277 7.13 -22.33 -28.25
N PRO A 278 7.74 -22.06 -27.09
CA PRO A 278 7.25 -21.02 -26.17
C PRO A 278 7.30 -19.65 -26.84
N ARG A 279 6.21 -18.89 -26.77
CA ARG A 279 6.09 -17.58 -27.44
C ARG A 279 6.70 -16.43 -26.64
N PHE A 280 6.58 -16.48 -25.31
CA PHE A 280 6.97 -15.38 -24.40
C PHE A 280 7.81 -15.85 -23.19
N ASP A 281 8.51 -16.98 -23.28
CA ASP A 281 9.21 -17.58 -22.14
C ASP A 281 10.27 -16.67 -21.49
N LEU A 282 11.07 -15.99 -22.31
CA LEU A 282 12.13 -15.09 -21.84
C LEU A 282 11.51 -13.84 -21.21
N LEU A 283 10.55 -13.22 -21.88
CA LEU A 283 9.88 -12.02 -21.37
C LEU A 283 9.06 -12.31 -20.12
N ALA A 284 8.34 -13.43 -20.08
CA ALA A 284 7.56 -13.85 -18.93
C ALA A 284 8.47 -14.17 -17.73
N ARG A 285 9.67 -14.72 -17.95
CA ARG A 285 10.66 -14.89 -16.87
C ARG A 285 11.02 -13.55 -16.22
N VAL A 286 11.30 -12.52 -17.02
CA VAL A 286 11.60 -11.18 -16.48
C VAL A 286 10.38 -10.60 -15.76
N ALA A 287 9.21 -10.63 -16.40
CA ALA A 287 7.99 -10.05 -15.82
C ALA A 287 7.56 -10.75 -14.51
N LEU A 288 7.59 -12.08 -14.45
CA LEU A 288 7.28 -12.83 -13.23
C LEU A 288 8.31 -12.57 -12.12
N THR A 289 9.58 -12.38 -12.47
CA THR A 289 10.61 -11.96 -11.51
C THR A 289 10.28 -10.60 -10.90
N VAL A 290 9.91 -9.63 -11.73
CA VAL A 290 9.51 -8.28 -11.29
C VAL A 290 8.27 -8.35 -10.39
N LEU A 291 7.28 -9.18 -10.74
CA LEU A 291 6.07 -9.37 -9.95
C LEU A 291 6.31 -10.09 -8.61
N CYS A 292 7.46 -10.74 -8.43
CA CYS A 292 7.86 -11.33 -7.15
C CYS A 292 8.64 -10.36 -6.25
N LEU A 293 8.95 -9.15 -6.72
CA LEU A 293 9.69 -8.17 -5.93
C LEU A 293 8.84 -7.62 -4.78
N PRO A 294 9.40 -7.50 -3.57
CA PRO A 294 8.66 -7.01 -2.44
C PRO A 294 8.39 -5.50 -2.55
N HIS A 295 7.13 -5.11 -2.51
CA HIS A 295 6.62 -3.75 -2.74
C HIS A 295 5.44 -3.38 -1.83
N SER A 296 4.86 -4.30 -1.05
CA SER A 296 3.70 -4.02 -0.20
C SER A 296 3.91 -4.38 1.27
N ASN A 297 3.13 -3.74 2.15
CA ASN A 297 3.12 -4.02 3.58
C ASN A 297 2.56 -5.43 3.89
N ALA A 298 1.90 -6.09 2.94
CA ALA A 298 1.49 -7.48 3.12
C ALA A 298 2.71 -8.41 3.16
N GLU A 299 3.77 -8.11 2.40
CA GLU A 299 5.00 -8.89 2.41
C GLU A 299 5.82 -8.66 3.69
N GLU A 300 5.70 -7.48 4.32
CA GLU A 300 6.23 -7.27 5.67
C GLU A 300 5.58 -8.22 6.69
N ARG A 301 4.28 -8.57 6.52
CA ARG A 301 3.65 -9.63 7.34
C ARG A 301 4.31 -10.97 7.10
N VAL A 302 4.72 -11.28 5.87
CA VAL A 302 5.48 -12.51 5.55
C VAL A 302 6.82 -12.52 6.25
N PHE A 303 7.57 -11.41 6.21
CA PHE A 303 8.82 -11.28 6.97
C PHE A 303 8.61 -11.35 8.48
N SER A 304 7.53 -10.77 9.00
CA SER A 304 7.13 -10.91 10.41
C SER A 304 6.81 -12.36 10.76
N MET A 305 6.10 -13.09 9.89
CA MET A 305 5.83 -14.52 10.06
C MET A 305 7.12 -15.35 10.07
N ILE A 306 8.07 -15.04 9.18
CA ILE A 306 9.40 -15.65 9.18
C ILE A 306 10.10 -15.38 10.51
N GLY A 307 10.12 -14.13 10.99
CA GLY A 307 10.72 -13.77 12.29
C GLY A 307 10.04 -14.46 13.48
N LYS A 308 8.70 -14.62 13.44
CA LYS A 308 7.96 -15.37 14.47
C LYS A 308 8.25 -16.87 14.45
N ASN A 309 8.63 -17.43 13.29
CA ASN A 309 9.02 -18.84 13.15
C ASN A 309 10.49 -19.07 13.52
N LYS A 310 11.40 -18.15 13.13
CA LYS A 310 12.82 -18.12 13.51
C LYS A 310 13.03 -17.32 14.80
N ARG A 311 12.53 -17.84 15.93
CA ARG A 311 12.86 -17.29 17.27
C ARG A 311 14.26 -17.73 17.71
N ALA A 312 14.83 -17.09 18.74
CA ALA A 312 16.13 -17.47 19.32
C ALA A 312 16.18 -18.97 19.73
N GLU A 313 15.04 -19.52 20.21
CA GLU A 313 14.88 -20.93 20.57
C GLU A 313 14.66 -21.88 19.36
N ARG A 314 14.41 -21.34 18.17
CA ARG A 314 14.15 -22.06 16.90
C ARG A 314 15.03 -21.53 15.76
N SER A 315 16.25 -21.14 16.08
CA SER A 315 17.19 -20.48 15.15
C SER A 315 17.65 -21.39 14.00
N SER A 316 17.56 -22.71 14.17
CA SER A 316 18.08 -23.72 13.24
C SER A 316 17.11 -24.14 12.12
N LEU A 317 16.00 -23.42 11.89
CA LEU A 317 15.16 -23.71 10.74
C LEU A 317 15.90 -23.34 9.44
N GLN A 318 16.30 -24.37 8.68
CA GLN A 318 16.92 -24.18 7.38
C GLN A 318 15.97 -23.42 6.45
N VAL A 319 16.53 -22.41 5.77
CA VAL A 319 15.78 -21.54 4.86
C VAL A 319 15.24 -22.36 3.68
N LYS A 320 16.11 -23.20 3.09
CA LYS A 320 15.71 -24.23 2.13
C LYS A 320 15.20 -25.45 2.91
N GLY A 321 13.98 -25.89 2.64
CA GLY A 321 13.35 -27.05 3.30
C GLY A 321 12.31 -26.62 4.34
N THR A 322 12.60 -26.80 5.62
CA THR A 322 11.57 -26.70 6.68
C THR A 322 10.94 -25.31 6.79
N LEU A 323 11.72 -24.23 6.72
CA LEU A 323 11.16 -22.88 6.79
C LEU A 323 10.32 -22.57 5.55
N SER A 324 10.83 -22.89 4.35
CA SER A 324 10.08 -22.69 3.10
C SER A 324 8.75 -23.44 3.12
N SER A 325 8.74 -24.72 3.55
CA SER A 325 7.50 -25.50 3.63
C SER A 325 6.50 -24.95 4.64
N ILE A 326 6.95 -24.53 5.82
CA ILE A 326 6.07 -23.88 6.83
C ILE A 326 5.48 -22.59 6.26
N MET A 327 6.28 -21.78 5.57
CA MET A 327 5.82 -20.55 4.95
C MET A 327 4.84 -20.82 3.81
N THR A 328 5.11 -21.79 2.94
CA THR A 328 4.18 -22.21 1.87
C THR A 328 2.83 -22.62 2.44
N VAL A 329 2.79 -23.45 3.49
CA VAL A 329 1.53 -23.87 4.13
C VAL A 329 0.79 -22.69 4.73
N LYS A 330 1.50 -21.79 5.44
CA LYS A 330 0.89 -20.59 6.05
C LYS A 330 0.38 -19.59 5.03
N LEU A 331 1.09 -19.42 3.91
CA LEU A 331 0.73 -18.47 2.86
C LEU A 331 -0.40 -19.00 1.96
N ALA A 332 -0.45 -20.31 1.74
CA ALA A 332 -1.52 -20.93 0.98
C ALA A 332 -2.84 -21.03 1.76
N ASP A 333 -2.89 -20.52 2.99
CA ASP A 333 -4.01 -20.64 3.95
C ASP A 333 -4.58 -22.08 4.00
N LEU A 334 -3.67 -23.06 3.83
CA LEU A 334 -4.03 -24.47 3.91
C LEU A 334 -4.42 -24.74 5.35
N ASN A 335 -5.73 -24.81 5.59
CA ASN A 335 -6.32 -25.10 6.88
C ASN A 335 -5.59 -26.28 7.53
N ALA A 336 -4.74 -26.00 8.52
CA ALA A 336 -3.93 -27.02 9.20
C ALA A 336 -4.80 -28.09 9.89
N LYS A 337 -6.12 -27.85 10.01
CA LYS A 337 -7.11 -28.80 10.52
C LYS A 337 -7.38 -29.97 9.56
N THR A 338 -7.22 -29.80 8.24
CA THR A 338 -7.47 -30.84 7.24
C THR A 338 -6.20 -31.47 6.68
N PHE A 339 -5.03 -30.89 6.99
CA PHE A 339 -3.75 -31.43 6.54
C PHE A 339 -3.41 -32.72 7.29
N THR A 340 -3.54 -33.85 6.58
CA THR A 340 -3.08 -35.14 7.06
C THR A 340 -1.71 -35.41 6.43
N PRO A 341 -0.60 -35.36 7.19
CA PRO A 341 0.73 -35.55 6.63
C PRO A 341 0.85 -36.96 6.03
N PRO A 342 1.55 -37.13 4.88
CA PRO A 342 1.78 -38.43 4.29
C PRO A 342 2.44 -39.40 5.27
N VAL A 343 2.06 -40.68 5.20
CA VAL A 343 2.59 -41.73 6.09
C VAL A 343 4.12 -41.81 6.05
N SER A 344 4.71 -41.53 4.89
CA SER A 344 6.17 -41.46 4.70
C SER A 344 6.82 -40.38 5.57
N VAL A 345 6.24 -39.18 5.63
CA VAL A 345 6.72 -38.06 6.45
C VAL A 345 6.60 -38.38 7.93
N LEU A 346 5.47 -38.98 8.34
CA LEU A 346 5.26 -39.43 9.72
C LEU A 346 6.28 -40.50 10.14
N LYS A 347 6.58 -41.45 9.25
CA LYS A 347 7.57 -42.52 9.51
C LYS A 347 8.98 -41.94 9.65
N ALA A 348 9.36 -41.01 8.77
CA ALA A 348 10.64 -40.31 8.85
C ALA A 348 10.76 -39.49 10.16
N ALA A 349 9.73 -38.71 10.50
CA ALA A 349 9.70 -37.92 11.74
C ALA A 349 9.80 -38.80 12.99
N LYS A 350 9.08 -39.92 13.03
CA LYS A 350 9.16 -40.90 14.13
C LYS A 350 10.56 -41.49 14.25
N SER A 351 11.19 -41.85 13.14
CA SER A 351 12.56 -42.40 13.11
C SER A 351 13.57 -41.41 13.68
N VAL A 352 13.53 -40.16 13.20
CA VAL A 352 14.44 -39.10 13.69
C VAL A 352 14.20 -38.77 15.16
N THR A 353 12.95 -38.73 15.60
CA THR A 353 12.59 -38.50 17.01
C THR A 353 13.06 -39.64 17.91
N TYR A 354 12.95 -40.88 17.42
CA TYR A 354 13.44 -42.07 18.12
C TYR A 354 14.96 -42.02 18.30
N GLU A 355 15.71 -41.72 17.23
CA GLU A 355 17.17 -41.60 17.29
C GLU A 355 17.61 -40.44 18.19
N TYR A 356 16.93 -39.29 18.13
CA TYR A 356 17.20 -38.16 19.03
C TYR A 356 16.97 -38.55 20.51
N ASN A 357 15.83 -39.17 20.82
CA ASN A 357 15.51 -39.62 22.18
C ASN A 357 16.45 -40.72 22.67
N LYS A 358 16.93 -41.59 21.78
CA LYS A 358 17.93 -42.61 22.08
C LYS A 358 19.30 -41.99 22.38
N ALA A 359 19.71 -41.00 21.59
CA ALA A 359 20.97 -40.28 21.79
C ALA A 359 20.97 -39.39 23.05
N HIS A 360 19.80 -38.87 23.44
CA HIS A 360 19.63 -37.96 24.58
C HIS A 360 18.99 -38.62 25.81
N LYS A 361 18.81 -39.95 25.78
CA LYS A 361 18.56 -40.76 26.98
C LYS A 361 19.82 -40.73 27.84
N ARG A 362 20.02 -39.65 28.60
CA ARG A 362 21.02 -39.65 29.67
C ARG A 362 20.59 -40.67 30.72
N LYS A 363 21.54 -41.55 31.02
CA LYS A 363 21.66 -42.40 32.21
C LYS A 363 20.96 -41.73 33.41
N LEU A 364 19.78 -42.24 33.76
CA LEU A 364 19.26 -42.12 35.12
C LEU A 364 20.08 -43.04 36.01
#